data_AF-A0A6M1LS71-F1
#
_entry.id   AF-A0A6M1LS71-F1
#
_cell.length_a   1.000
_cell.length_b   1.000
_cell.length_c   1.000
_cell.angle_alpha   90.00
_cell.angle_beta   90.00
_cell.angle_gamma   90.00
#
_symmetry.space_group_name_H-M   'P 1'
#
loop_
_entity.id
_entity.type
_entity.pdbx_description
1 polymer ?
#
loop_
_entity_poly.entity_id
_entity_poly.type
_entity_poly.pdbx_seq_one_letter_code
_entity_poly.pdbx_strand_id
1 'polypeptide(L)'
;MTAPRFTLLETQRFEWPFTLRLPFRFGVITVTQGRQAVIRARIRLEDGTEHWGIAAETLAAKWFDKNPALSDAQNEHQLRRAIEIATEATLAAGANTAFGHFADSYAEVTKAAGEELLNPLVASYGRALLDRAMLDAVLKAKGVSFWTGMRANIGGMAAHAVAPDLAGFDVPAMLSGLSPLKQVHARHTVGLVDPITASDQDSRVDDGLPETLEEIVAGYRHRYWKLKVGGNVAADVERLSRIASVLDRLHGGYHASLDGNEQYEDAEGALALWRAMQAEPRLAKLCASILYIEQPVKRARALETGMAVLAAERPVIIDESDGPLDAFVTGRALGYAGVSSKACKGVWRSLVNLARCRAWNAEEGRERYFMSAEDLTTLAGVCVQQDLALISLLGLPHVERNGHHFIDGFNGRPKAEAVRFMEAHPTLYADTSRGPRLAIREGMLDLTSLDVPGLGATEEPDTAAMEAMPKAAWP
;
A
#
# COMPACT_ATOMS: atom_id res chain seq x y z
N MET A 1 -20.62 -20.22 0.33
CA MET A 1 -21.11 -19.58 1.57
C MET A 1 -21.99 -18.42 1.15
N THR A 2 -23.15 -18.19 1.77
CA THR A 2 -23.90 -16.95 1.55
C THR A 2 -23.16 -15.82 2.26
N ALA A 3 -22.82 -14.74 1.54
CA ALA A 3 -22.09 -13.62 2.10
C ALA A 3 -22.89 -12.96 3.25
N PRO A 4 -22.32 -12.78 4.45
CA PRO A 4 -23.02 -12.14 5.55
C PRO A 4 -23.41 -10.71 5.20
N ARG A 5 -24.64 -10.32 5.55
CA ARG A 5 -25.07 -8.93 5.56
C ARG A 5 -24.99 -8.39 6.97
N PHE A 6 -24.66 -7.10 7.09
CA PHE A 6 -24.52 -6.42 8.36
C PHE A 6 -24.78 -4.93 8.24
N THR A 7 -25.15 -4.32 9.37
CA THR A 7 -25.24 -2.86 9.52
C THR A 7 -24.06 -2.36 10.34
N LEU A 8 -23.48 -1.22 9.97
CA LEU A 8 -22.53 -0.51 10.84
C LEU A 8 -23.32 0.17 11.98
N LEU A 9 -22.91 -0.04 13.23
CA LEU A 9 -23.56 0.56 14.40
C LEU A 9 -22.83 1.81 14.88
N GLU A 10 -21.50 1.73 14.97
CA GLU A 10 -20.66 2.83 15.40
C GLU A 10 -19.20 2.62 15.00
N THR A 11 -18.43 3.69 15.06
CA THR A 11 -16.98 3.67 14.91
C THR A 11 -16.29 4.35 16.09
N GLN A 12 -15.18 3.79 16.55
CA GLN A 12 -14.22 4.48 17.41
C GLN A 12 -12.99 4.82 16.57
N ARG A 13 -12.52 6.07 16.64
CA ARG A 13 -11.44 6.58 15.79
C ARG A 13 -10.34 7.15 16.67
N PHE A 14 -9.14 6.66 16.47
CA PHE A 14 -7.96 7.01 17.25
C PHE A 14 -6.81 7.40 16.34
N GLU A 15 -5.83 8.08 16.92
CA GLU A 15 -4.59 8.41 16.26
C GLU A 15 -3.40 8.07 17.15
N TRP A 16 -2.30 7.67 16.51
CA TRP A 16 -1.04 7.37 17.17
C TRP A 16 0.10 8.17 16.54
N PRO A 17 0.75 9.09 17.27
CA PRO A 17 1.94 9.76 16.76
C PRO A 17 3.13 8.78 16.70
N PHE A 18 3.94 8.89 15.67
CA PHE A 18 5.20 8.15 15.57
C PHE A 18 6.31 9.05 15.03
N THR A 19 7.54 8.73 15.42
CA THR A 19 8.75 9.41 14.95
C THR A 19 9.54 8.47 14.06
N LEU A 20 10.05 8.98 12.95
CA LEU A 20 10.94 8.24 12.08
C LEU A 20 12.35 8.26 12.68
N ARG A 21 13.03 7.11 12.65
CA ARG A 21 14.42 7.00 13.09
C ARG A 21 15.40 7.68 12.12
N LEU A 22 15.03 7.71 10.82
CA LEU A 22 15.75 8.40 9.76
C LEU A 22 14.78 9.36 9.04
N PRO A 23 15.22 10.57 8.63
CA PRO A 23 14.41 11.44 7.79
C PRO A 23 14.09 10.74 6.46
N PHE A 24 12.83 10.79 6.02
CA PHE A 24 12.40 10.21 4.76
C PHE A 24 11.98 11.30 3.78
N ARG A 25 12.63 11.37 2.61
CA ARG A 25 12.26 12.35 1.58
C ARG A 25 11.19 11.79 0.64
N PHE A 26 10.02 12.40 0.67
CA PHE A 26 8.90 12.09 -0.20
C PHE A 26 8.71 13.23 -1.22
N GLY A 27 9.18 13.05 -2.46
CA GLY A 27 9.18 14.11 -3.48
C GLY A 27 9.97 15.34 -3.00
N VAL A 28 9.25 16.44 -2.75
CA VAL A 28 9.84 17.74 -2.34
C VAL A 28 9.88 17.98 -0.83
N ILE A 29 9.31 17.09 -0.01
CA ILE A 29 9.29 17.23 1.45
C ILE A 29 10.18 16.17 2.13
N THR A 30 10.70 16.50 3.31
CA THR A 30 11.36 15.54 4.20
C THR A 30 10.50 15.37 5.45
N VAL A 31 10.10 14.15 5.72
CA VAL A 31 9.26 13.76 6.86
C VAL A 31 10.15 13.17 7.94
N THR A 32 9.91 13.53 9.20
CA THR A 32 10.63 13.00 10.38
C THR A 32 9.69 12.40 11.42
N GLN A 33 8.38 12.58 11.25
CA GLN A 33 7.33 12.09 12.13
C GLN A 33 6.02 12.00 11.36
N GLY A 34 5.04 11.28 11.91
CA GLY A 34 3.71 11.17 11.32
C GLY A 34 2.68 10.67 12.32
N ARG A 35 1.48 10.41 11.82
CA ARG A 35 0.37 9.89 12.61
C ARG A 35 -0.25 8.69 11.93
N GLN A 36 -0.59 7.67 12.70
CA GLN A 36 -1.36 6.51 12.25
C GLN A 36 -2.79 6.64 12.74
N ALA A 37 -3.76 6.56 11.83
CA ALA A 37 -5.17 6.41 12.16
C ALA A 37 -5.46 4.94 12.52
N VAL A 38 -6.26 4.74 13.56
CA VAL A 38 -6.79 3.43 13.96
C VAL A 38 -8.30 3.55 14.09
N ILE A 39 -9.05 2.71 13.38
CA ILE A 39 -10.51 2.68 13.43
C ILE A 39 -10.97 1.33 13.94
N ARG A 40 -11.87 1.34 14.92
CA ARG A 40 -12.68 0.19 15.29
C ARG A 40 -14.10 0.40 14.77
N ALA A 41 -14.67 -0.62 14.14
CA ALA A 41 -16.04 -0.60 13.62
C ALA A 41 -16.85 -1.70 14.31
N ARG A 42 -18.00 -1.34 14.89
CA ARG A 42 -18.94 -2.32 15.43
C ARG A 42 -20.03 -2.57 14.40
N ILE A 43 -20.19 -3.83 14.02
CA ILE A 43 -21.22 -4.27 13.08
C ILE A 43 -22.28 -5.10 13.80
N ARG A 44 -23.49 -5.15 13.25
CA ARG A 44 -24.53 -6.11 13.61
C ARG A 44 -24.86 -7.00 12.43
N LEU A 45 -24.74 -8.30 12.60
CA LEU A 45 -25.15 -9.28 11.59
C LEU A 45 -26.68 -9.44 11.59
N GLU A 46 -27.23 -10.06 10.53
CA GLU A 46 -28.67 -10.33 10.42
C GLU A 46 -29.23 -11.25 11.53
N ASP A 47 -28.38 -12.07 12.15
CA ASP A 47 -28.74 -12.88 13.33
C ASP A 47 -28.83 -12.08 14.64
N GLY A 48 -28.57 -10.77 14.58
CA GLY A 48 -28.61 -9.85 15.71
C GLY A 48 -27.32 -9.79 16.54
N THR A 49 -26.33 -10.65 16.25
CA THR A 49 -25.04 -10.61 16.97
C THR A 49 -24.20 -9.41 16.54
N GLU A 50 -23.41 -8.91 17.49
CA GLU A 50 -22.57 -7.72 17.29
C GLU A 50 -21.09 -8.06 17.45
N HIS A 51 -20.28 -7.49 16.56
CA HIS A 51 -18.85 -7.81 16.50
C HIS A 51 -18.04 -6.55 16.21
N TRP A 52 -16.85 -6.48 16.81
CA TRP A 52 -15.87 -5.45 16.53
C TRP A 52 -14.84 -5.95 15.54
N GLY A 53 -14.42 -5.05 14.66
CA GLY A 53 -13.21 -5.21 13.87
C GLY A 53 -12.40 -3.93 13.90
N ILE A 54 -11.16 -4.04 13.44
CA ILE A 54 -10.17 -2.96 13.54
C ILE A 54 -9.41 -2.82 12.23
N ALA A 55 -8.96 -1.60 11.94
CA ALA A 55 -7.96 -1.36 10.90
C ALA A 55 -7.07 -0.18 11.28
N ALA A 56 -5.85 -0.18 10.74
CA ALA A 56 -4.88 0.89 10.96
C ALA A 56 -4.20 1.30 9.65
N GLU A 57 -3.94 2.60 9.51
CA GLU A 57 -3.27 3.17 8.34
C GLU A 57 -2.59 4.50 8.67
N THR A 58 -1.46 4.78 8.03
CA THR A 58 -0.76 6.06 8.20
C THR A 58 -1.54 7.21 7.55
N LEU A 59 -1.63 8.35 8.23
CA LEU A 59 -2.12 9.62 7.68
C LEU A 59 -1.02 10.29 6.84
N ALA A 60 -0.51 9.58 5.82
CA ALA A 60 0.60 10.01 4.96
C ALA A 60 0.15 11.09 3.96
N ALA A 61 -0.27 12.23 4.49
CA ALA A 61 -1.24 13.10 3.84
C ALA A 61 -0.74 13.73 2.53
N LYS A 62 0.54 14.07 2.46
CA LYS A 62 1.20 14.64 1.27
C LYS A 62 1.36 13.68 0.09
N TRP A 63 1.18 12.38 0.30
CA TRP A 63 1.08 11.41 -0.78
C TRP A 63 -0.27 11.51 -1.49
N PHE A 64 -1.35 11.69 -0.71
CA PHE A 64 -2.72 11.77 -1.21
C PHE A 64 -3.03 13.08 -1.94
N ASP A 65 -2.48 14.20 -1.48
CA ASP A 65 -2.65 15.50 -2.11
C ASP A 65 -1.34 16.30 -2.09
N LYS A 66 -0.77 16.52 -3.27
CA LYS A 66 0.50 17.23 -3.49
C LYS A 66 0.30 18.74 -3.72
N ASN A 67 -0.90 19.29 -3.51
CA ASN A 67 -1.15 20.72 -3.67
C ASN A 67 -0.23 21.54 -2.72
N PRO A 68 0.67 22.38 -3.26
CA PRO A 68 1.61 23.15 -2.44
C PRO A 68 0.93 24.24 -1.62
N ALA A 69 -0.32 24.60 -1.92
CA ALA A 69 -1.10 25.57 -1.14
C ALA A 69 -1.65 24.98 0.18
N LEU A 70 -1.63 23.66 0.35
CA LEU A 70 -2.07 23.00 1.57
C LEU A 70 -0.90 22.76 2.52
N SER A 71 -1.10 22.95 3.81
CA SER A 71 -0.17 22.51 4.86
C SER A 71 -0.33 21.01 5.15
N ASP A 72 0.66 20.40 5.81
CA ASP A 72 0.59 19.00 6.25
C ASP A 72 -0.64 18.76 7.14
N ALA A 73 -0.89 19.65 8.09
CA ALA A 73 -2.06 19.58 8.99
C ALA A 73 -3.39 19.64 8.23
N GLN A 74 -3.48 20.49 7.20
CA GLN A 74 -4.65 20.54 6.32
C GLN A 74 -4.84 19.22 5.57
N ASN A 75 -3.75 18.62 5.04
CA ASN A 75 -3.85 17.32 4.39
C ASN A 75 -4.27 16.21 5.38
N GLU A 76 -3.80 16.22 6.62
CA GLU A 76 -4.29 15.27 7.63
C GLU A 76 -5.81 15.42 7.85
N HIS A 77 -6.30 16.66 7.89
CA HIS A 77 -7.73 16.92 7.99
C HIS A 77 -8.53 16.48 6.76
N GLN A 78 -7.96 16.50 5.55
CA GLN A 78 -8.59 15.86 4.38
C GLN A 78 -8.85 14.37 4.63
N LEU A 79 -7.85 13.65 5.16
CA LEU A 79 -7.98 12.22 5.43
C LEU A 79 -8.95 11.91 6.57
N ARG A 80 -8.94 12.71 7.65
CA ARG A 80 -9.95 12.64 8.72
C ARG A 80 -11.35 12.88 8.17
N ARG A 81 -11.52 13.86 7.27
CA ARG A 81 -12.82 14.17 6.67
C ARG A 81 -13.30 13.06 5.74
N ALA A 82 -12.41 12.46 4.95
CA ALA A 82 -12.74 11.29 4.15
C ALA A 82 -13.24 10.11 4.99
N ILE A 83 -12.65 9.88 6.18
CA ILE A 83 -13.13 8.88 7.15
C ILE A 83 -14.54 9.23 7.64
N GLU A 84 -14.79 10.50 7.98
CA GLU A 84 -16.12 10.97 8.42
C GLU A 84 -17.19 10.73 7.35
N ILE A 85 -16.95 11.17 6.12
CA ILE A 85 -17.88 11.00 4.99
C ILE A 85 -18.18 9.51 4.76
N ALA A 86 -17.16 8.65 4.72
CA ALA A 86 -17.35 7.21 4.54
C ALA A 86 -18.16 6.58 5.68
N THR A 87 -17.93 7.03 6.92
CA THR A 87 -18.65 6.54 8.12
C THR A 87 -20.11 6.96 8.10
N GLU A 88 -20.38 8.24 7.83
CA GLU A 88 -21.73 8.81 7.75
C GLU A 88 -22.56 8.09 6.68
N ALA A 89 -22.01 7.92 5.48
CA ALA A 89 -22.68 7.19 4.40
C ALA A 89 -22.96 5.72 4.77
N THR A 90 -22.01 5.04 5.40
CA THR A 90 -22.17 3.62 5.76
C THR A 90 -23.19 3.42 6.90
N LEU A 91 -23.26 4.35 7.87
CA LEU A 91 -24.29 4.34 8.90
C LEU A 91 -25.70 4.52 8.31
N ALA A 92 -25.83 5.34 7.27
CA ALA A 92 -27.10 5.59 6.59
C ALA A 92 -27.54 4.42 5.67
N ALA A 93 -26.60 3.61 5.17
CA ALA A 93 -26.86 2.56 4.17
C ALA A 93 -27.65 1.34 4.68
N GLY A 94 -27.76 1.15 6.00
CA GLY A 94 -28.44 -0.01 6.58
C GLY A 94 -27.68 -1.33 6.41
N ALA A 95 -28.40 -2.45 6.29
CA ALA A 95 -27.78 -3.78 6.22
C ALA A 95 -27.31 -4.10 4.79
N ASN A 96 -26.03 -4.42 4.60
CA ASN A 96 -25.46 -4.83 3.32
C ASN A 96 -24.30 -5.83 3.49
N THR A 97 -23.84 -6.44 2.40
CA THR A 97 -22.59 -7.23 2.39
C THR A 97 -21.37 -6.31 2.47
N ALA A 98 -20.20 -6.85 2.80
CA ALA A 98 -18.98 -6.04 2.90
C ALA A 98 -18.60 -5.35 1.58
N PHE A 99 -18.75 -6.06 0.45
CA PHE A 99 -18.56 -5.47 -0.88
C PHE A 99 -19.73 -4.56 -1.28
N GLY A 100 -20.97 -4.91 -0.93
CA GLY A 100 -22.14 -4.07 -1.23
C GLY A 100 -22.05 -2.70 -0.55
N HIS A 101 -21.62 -2.66 0.72
CA HIS A 101 -21.29 -1.40 1.40
C HIS A 101 -20.34 -0.56 0.56
N PHE A 102 -19.31 -1.16 -0.07
CA PHE A 102 -18.36 -0.48 -0.95
C PHE A 102 -18.97 -0.03 -2.27
N ALA A 103 -19.55 -0.99 -2.99
CA ALA A 103 -19.92 -0.83 -4.37
C ALA A 103 -21.17 0.05 -4.54
N ASP A 104 -22.14 -0.05 -3.62
CA ASP A 104 -23.42 0.66 -3.70
C ASP A 104 -23.28 2.14 -3.32
N SER A 105 -22.39 2.48 -2.40
CA SER A 105 -22.18 3.89 -1.97
C SER A 105 -20.92 4.55 -2.56
N TYR A 106 -20.18 3.86 -3.44
CA TYR A 106 -18.97 4.42 -4.06
C TYR A 106 -19.22 5.78 -4.74
N ALA A 107 -20.27 5.87 -5.55
CA ALA A 107 -20.60 7.10 -6.28
C ALA A 107 -21.02 8.24 -5.33
N GLU A 108 -21.82 7.94 -4.31
CA GLU A 108 -22.28 8.91 -3.33
C GLU A 108 -21.12 9.45 -2.47
N VAL A 109 -20.28 8.56 -1.92
CA VAL A 109 -19.11 8.94 -1.11
C VAL A 109 -18.11 9.75 -1.93
N THR A 110 -17.84 9.33 -3.17
CA THR A 110 -16.91 10.06 -4.06
C THR A 110 -17.47 11.44 -4.41
N LYS A 111 -18.77 11.55 -4.67
CA LYS A 111 -19.43 12.82 -4.95
C LYS A 111 -19.37 13.75 -3.74
N ALA A 112 -19.77 13.27 -2.56
CA ALA A 112 -19.74 14.06 -1.32
C ALA A 112 -18.32 14.56 -0.99
N ALA A 113 -17.31 13.69 -1.14
CA ALA A 113 -15.91 14.08 -1.00
C ALA A 113 -15.51 15.16 -2.03
N GLY A 114 -15.93 15.02 -3.29
CA GLY A 114 -15.66 15.99 -4.34
C GLY A 114 -16.34 17.35 -4.12
N GLU A 115 -17.54 17.39 -3.53
CA GLU A 115 -18.23 18.63 -3.14
C GLU A 115 -17.43 19.40 -2.06
N GLU A 116 -16.64 18.70 -1.25
CA GLU A 116 -15.71 19.26 -0.26
C GLU A 116 -14.26 19.37 -0.78
N LEU A 117 -14.07 19.34 -2.11
CA LEU A 117 -12.76 19.45 -2.77
C LEU A 117 -11.73 18.39 -2.34
N LEU A 118 -12.19 17.24 -1.86
CA LEU A 118 -11.35 16.08 -1.59
C LEU A 118 -11.17 15.28 -2.88
N ASN A 119 -9.92 15.09 -3.30
CA ASN A 119 -9.65 14.35 -4.52
C ASN A 119 -10.02 12.85 -4.38
N PRO A 120 -10.21 12.11 -5.48
CA PRO A 120 -10.65 10.72 -5.43
C PRO A 120 -9.75 9.78 -4.63
N LEU A 121 -8.44 10.05 -4.56
CA LEU A 121 -7.50 9.25 -3.79
C LEU A 121 -7.67 9.47 -2.28
N VAL A 122 -7.93 10.72 -1.86
CA VAL A 122 -8.32 11.06 -0.48
C VAL A 122 -9.66 10.39 -0.12
N ALA A 123 -10.67 10.47 -0.99
CA ALA A 123 -11.95 9.80 -0.75
C ALA A 123 -11.78 8.27 -0.57
N SER A 124 -10.90 7.67 -1.39
CA SER A 124 -10.54 6.26 -1.31
C SER A 124 -9.92 5.87 0.03
N TYR A 125 -9.15 6.77 0.67
CA TYR A 125 -8.51 6.49 1.97
C TYR A 125 -9.52 6.21 3.07
N GLY A 126 -10.48 7.11 3.26
CA GLY A 126 -11.50 6.96 4.31
C GLY A 126 -12.30 5.67 4.13
N ARG A 127 -12.65 5.38 2.88
CA ARG A 127 -13.30 4.14 2.47
C ARG A 127 -12.46 2.90 2.77
N ALA A 128 -11.20 2.91 2.36
CA ALA A 128 -10.28 1.78 2.50
C ALA A 128 -10.05 1.39 3.96
N LEU A 129 -9.95 2.38 4.86
CA LEU A 129 -9.75 2.12 6.28
C LEU A 129 -11.01 1.57 6.94
N LEU A 130 -12.17 2.17 6.67
CA LEU A 130 -13.45 1.69 7.23
C LEU A 130 -13.82 0.29 6.73
N ASP A 131 -13.64 0.03 5.43
CA ASP A 131 -13.96 -1.27 4.83
C ASP A 131 -13.11 -2.40 5.41
N ARG A 132 -11.82 -2.15 5.69
CA ARG A 132 -10.96 -3.13 6.37
C ARG A 132 -11.44 -3.41 7.79
N ALA A 133 -11.82 -2.38 8.55
CA ALA A 133 -12.31 -2.58 9.92
C ALA A 133 -13.63 -3.37 9.95
N MET A 134 -14.55 -3.10 9.02
CA MET A 134 -15.80 -3.86 8.92
C MET A 134 -15.58 -5.29 8.43
N LEU A 135 -14.70 -5.48 7.43
CA LEU A 135 -14.37 -6.81 6.93
C LEU A 135 -13.67 -7.65 8.00
N ASP A 136 -12.76 -7.05 8.78
CA ASP A 136 -12.14 -7.68 9.94
C ASP A 136 -13.20 -8.17 10.95
N ALA A 137 -14.23 -7.35 11.24
CA ALA A 137 -15.33 -7.71 12.12
C ALA A 137 -16.12 -8.92 11.61
N VAL A 138 -16.44 -8.96 10.30
CA VAL A 138 -17.14 -10.09 9.67
C VAL A 138 -16.31 -11.37 9.74
N LEU A 139 -15.00 -11.27 9.46
CA LEU A 139 -14.07 -12.41 9.50
C LEU A 139 -13.95 -12.98 10.92
N LYS A 140 -13.78 -12.11 11.92
CA LYS A 140 -13.77 -12.47 13.35
C LYS A 140 -15.08 -13.12 13.77
N ALA A 141 -16.22 -12.53 13.40
CA ALA A 141 -17.55 -13.07 13.69
C ALA A 141 -17.77 -14.48 13.13
N LYS A 142 -17.16 -14.78 11.97
CA LYS A 142 -17.23 -16.10 11.33
C LYS A 142 -16.07 -17.03 11.72
N GLY A 143 -15.13 -16.57 12.54
CA GLY A 143 -13.99 -17.37 13.00
C GLY A 143 -13.07 -17.82 11.87
N VAL A 144 -12.98 -17.06 10.78
CA VAL A 144 -12.15 -17.41 9.61
C VAL A 144 -11.11 -16.35 9.32
N SER A 145 -9.98 -16.78 8.76
CA SER A 145 -8.96 -15.87 8.25
C SER A 145 -9.42 -15.14 6.99
N PHE A 146 -8.80 -14.00 6.71
CA PHE A 146 -9.01 -13.26 5.46
C PHE A 146 -8.88 -14.14 4.23
N TRP A 147 -7.86 -14.99 4.17
CA TRP A 147 -7.63 -15.90 3.06
C TRP A 147 -8.75 -16.90 2.85
N THR A 148 -9.22 -17.53 3.93
CA THR A 148 -10.32 -18.49 3.87
C THR A 148 -11.64 -17.79 3.54
N GLY A 149 -11.92 -16.67 4.20
CA GLY A 149 -13.12 -15.87 3.97
C GLY A 149 -13.21 -15.36 2.53
N MET A 150 -12.14 -14.77 1.99
CA MET A 150 -12.15 -14.21 0.64
C MET A 150 -12.28 -15.28 -0.44
N ARG A 151 -11.62 -16.44 -0.32
CA ARG A 151 -11.83 -17.57 -1.25
C ARG A 151 -13.25 -18.11 -1.22
N ALA A 152 -13.93 -18.00 -0.08
CA ALA A 152 -15.35 -18.34 0.07
C ALA A 152 -16.31 -17.20 -0.30
N ASN A 153 -15.78 -16.09 -0.84
CA ASN A 153 -16.49 -14.86 -1.16
C ASN A 153 -17.29 -14.26 0.02
N ILE A 154 -16.69 -14.21 1.21
CA ILE A 154 -17.31 -13.64 2.41
C ILE A 154 -17.79 -12.20 2.22
N GLY A 155 -17.13 -11.45 1.33
CA GLY A 155 -17.49 -10.07 1.01
C GLY A 155 -18.75 -9.92 0.15
N GLY A 156 -19.20 -10.97 -0.53
CA GLY A 156 -20.30 -10.87 -1.49
C GLY A 156 -19.92 -10.15 -2.78
N MET A 157 -18.64 -10.23 -3.20
CA MET A 157 -18.18 -9.60 -4.42
C MET A 157 -18.79 -10.29 -5.64
N ALA A 158 -19.33 -9.49 -6.55
CA ALA A 158 -19.95 -9.93 -7.80
C ALA A 158 -19.78 -8.83 -8.87
N ALA A 159 -20.14 -9.13 -10.12
CA ALA A 159 -20.24 -8.11 -11.15
C ALA A 159 -21.20 -7.00 -10.69
N HIS A 160 -20.78 -5.74 -10.82
CA HIS A 160 -21.49 -4.60 -10.27
C HIS A 160 -21.29 -3.35 -11.14
N ALA A 161 -22.27 -2.43 -11.12
CA ALA A 161 -22.25 -1.20 -11.92
C ALA A 161 -21.09 -0.26 -11.58
N VAL A 162 -20.44 -0.44 -10.43
CA VAL A 162 -19.24 0.33 -10.01
C VAL A 162 -18.02 -0.01 -10.87
N ALA A 163 -17.99 -1.19 -11.50
CA ALA A 163 -16.94 -1.65 -12.41
C ALA A 163 -17.57 -2.28 -13.67
N PRO A 164 -18.19 -1.47 -14.54
CA PRO A 164 -18.97 -1.96 -15.68
C PRO A 164 -18.11 -2.71 -16.70
N ASP A 165 -16.80 -2.43 -16.74
CA ASP A 165 -15.82 -3.13 -17.57
C ASP A 165 -15.63 -4.62 -17.21
N LEU A 166 -16.14 -5.05 -16.06
CA LEU A 166 -16.12 -6.43 -15.58
C LEU A 166 -17.50 -7.12 -15.68
N ALA A 167 -18.41 -6.58 -16.48
CA ALA A 167 -19.71 -7.22 -16.74
C ALA A 167 -19.51 -8.66 -17.26
N GLY A 168 -20.07 -9.63 -16.54
CA GLY A 168 -19.95 -11.06 -16.89
C GLY A 168 -18.65 -11.75 -16.44
N PHE A 169 -17.72 -11.05 -15.79
CA PHE A 169 -16.53 -11.68 -15.22
C PHE A 169 -16.91 -12.56 -14.01
N ASP A 170 -16.43 -13.80 -13.98
CA ASP A 170 -16.71 -14.76 -12.91
C ASP A 170 -15.84 -14.47 -11.67
N VAL A 171 -16.28 -13.49 -10.88
CA VAL A 171 -15.64 -13.11 -9.62
C VAL A 171 -15.58 -14.27 -8.62
N PRO A 172 -16.64 -15.05 -8.37
CA PRO A 172 -16.56 -16.22 -7.49
C PRO A 172 -15.51 -17.25 -7.90
N ALA A 173 -15.40 -17.57 -9.21
CA ALA A 173 -14.34 -18.47 -9.70
C ALA A 173 -12.95 -17.85 -9.49
N MET A 174 -12.80 -16.55 -9.77
CA MET A 174 -11.54 -15.85 -9.51
C MET A 174 -11.10 -15.98 -8.05
N LEU A 175 -11.99 -15.69 -7.11
CA LEU A 175 -11.72 -15.68 -5.68
C LEU A 175 -11.42 -17.08 -5.15
N SER A 176 -12.23 -18.08 -5.52
CA SER A 176 -12.03 -19.47 -5.07
C SER A 176 -10.73 -20.07 -5.61
N GLY A 177 -10.26 -19.61 -6.78
CA GLY A 177 -8.97 -19.99 -7.37
C GLY A 177 -7.75 -19.24 -6.81
N LEU A 178 -7.90 -18.32 -5.85
CA LEU A 178 -6.74 -17.64 -5.24
C LEU A 178 -5.94 -18.60 -4.36
N SER A 179 -4.60 -18.48 -4.46
CA SER A 179 -3.65 -19.22 -3.63
C SER A 179 -2.76 -18.24 -2.87
N PRO A 180 -3.17 -17.81 -1.66
CA PRO A 180 -2.40 -16.86 -0.86
C PRO A 180 -0.95 -17.30 -0.62
N LEU A 181 -0.03 -16.35 -0.74
CA LEU A 181 1.40 -16.61 -0.55
C LEU A 181 1.75 -16.75 0.93
N LYS A 182 2.53 -17.77 1.26
CA LYS A 182 3.05 -17.99 2.63
C LYS A 182 4.27 -17.12 2.94
N GLN A 183 5.00 -16.71 1.91
CA GLN A 183 6.18 -15.86 2.02
C GLN A 183 6.20 -14.88 0.85
N VAL A 184 6.74 -13.70 1.09
CA VAL A 184 6.91 -12.65 0.07
C VAL A 184 8.27 -11.99 0.22
N HIS A 185 8.84 -11.53 -0.88
CA HIS A 185 10.04 -10.70 -0.84
C HIS A 185 9.69 -9.30 -0.33
N ALA A 186 10.38 -8.84 0.71
CA ALA A 186 10.40 -7.42 1.04
C ALA A 186 11.23 -6.70 -0.04
N ARG A 187 10.62 -5.78 -0.76
CA ARG A 187 11.30 -4.89 -1.71
C ARG A 187 11.70 -3.62 -0.97
N HIS A 188 13.00 -3.35 -0.88
CA HIS A 188 13.50 -2.17 -0.15
C HIS A 188 13.56 -0.95 -1.08
N THR A 189 13.10 0.21 -0.62
CA THR A 189 13.19 1.45 -1.39
C THR A 189 14.44 2.22 -1.04
N VAL A 190 15.22 2.56 -2.06
CA VAL A 190 16.33 3.50 -1.96
C VAL A 190 15.81 4.88 -2.37
N GLY A 191 15.61 5.74 -1.38
CA GLY A 191 15.18 7.12 -1.52
C GLY A 191 16.21 8.00 -2.23
N LEU A 192 15.83 9.23 -2.56
CA LEU A 192 16.71 10.19 -3.26
C LEU A 192 17.87 10.70 -2.40
N VAL A 193 17.71 10.66 -1.07
CA VAL A 193 18.69 11.17 -0.10
C VAL A 193 19.30 10.07 0.76
N ASP A 194 18.86 8.83 0.59
CA ASP A 194 19.32 7.71 1.41
C ASP A 194 20.82 7.49 1.19
N PRO A 195 21.59 7.28 2.27
CA PRO A 195 23.03 7.07 2.15
C PRO A 195 23.32 5.73 1.49
N ILE A 196 24.18 5.74 0.46
CA ILE A 196 24.52 4.53 -0.29
C ILE A 196 25.63 3.77 0.45
N THR A 197 26.61 4.51 0.94
CA THR A 197 27.80 4.01 1.63
C THR A 197 28.04 4.78 2.92
N ALA A 198 28.96 4.30 3.76
CA ALA A 198 29.32 5.01 5.00
C ALA A 198 29.85 6.44 4.76
N SER A 199 30.42 6.75 3.59
CA SER A 199 30.89 8.10 3.27
C SER A 199 29.77 9.10 2.97
N ASP A 200 28.53 8.63 2.81
CA ASP A 200 27.35 9.49 2.63
C ASP A 200 26.71 9.90 3.98
N GLN A 201 27.26 9.45 5.11
CA GLN A 201 26.72 9.71 6.43
C GLN A 201 27.58 10.72 7.22
N ASP A 202 26.93 11.72 7.80
CA ASP A 202 27.58 12.65 8.74
C ASP A 202 27.56 12.11 10.18
N SER A 203 26.50 11.36 10.54
CA SER A 203 26.28 10.79 11.87
C SER A 203 25.43 9.52 11.78
N ARG A 204 25.35 8.79 12.91
CA ARG A 204 24.55 7.56 13.05
C ARG A 204 23.46 7.72 14.09
N VAL A 205 22.40 6.92 13.96
CA VAL A 205 21.28 6.87 14.93
C VAL A 205 21.61 5.93 16.09
N ASP A 206 22.47 4.94 15.88
CA ASP A 206 22.92 3.95 16.87
C ASP A 206 21.75 3.16 17.52
N ASP A 207 20.71 2.87 16.72
CA ASP A 207 19.55 2.04 17.09
C ASP A 207 19.73 0.54 16.75
N GLY A 208 20.89 0.17 16.22
CA GLY A 208 21.23 -1.18 15.80
C GLY A 208 20.53 -1.65 14.52
N LEU A 209 19.94 -0.73 13.74
CA LEU A 209 19.38 -1.02 12.42
C LEU A 209 20.33 -0.52 11.31
N PRO A 210 20.34 -1.17 10.13
CA PRO A 210 21.07 -0.68 8.96
C PRO A 210 20.65 0.73 8.57
N GLU A 211 21.60 1.60 8.24
CA GLU A 211 21.33 2.98 7.82
C GLU A 211 21.74 3.25 6.37
N THR A 212 22.75 2.54 5.85
CA THR A 212 23.22 2.68 4.46
C THR A 212 22.76 1.54 3.58
N LEU A 213 22.73 1.74 2.26
CA LEU A 213 22.42 0.66 1.31
C LEU A 213 23.36 -0.56 1.49
N GLU A 214 24.65 -0.32 1.75
CA GLU A 214 25.62 -1.40 2.03
C GLU A 214 25.24 -2.23 3.26
N GLU A 215 24.81 -1.57 4.33
CA GLU A 215 24.36 -2.24 5.55
C GLU A 215 23.03 -2.97 5.35
N ILE A 216 22.10 -2.37 4.59
CA ILE A 216 20.79 -2.96 4.26
C ILE A 216 21.00 -4.25 3.44
N VAL A 217 21.90 -4.21 2.45
CA VAL A 217 22.31 -5.38 1.66
C VAL A 217 22.85 -6.47 2.57
N ALA A 218 23.78 -6.14 3.47
CA ALA A 218 24.42 -7.11 4.34
C ALA A 218 23.46 -7.70 5.40
N GLY A 219 22.62 -6.85 5.99
CA GLY A 219 21.76 -7.18 7.12
C GLY A 219 20.48 -7.91 6.71
N TYR A 220 19.75 -7.38 5.73
CA TYR A 220 18.44 -7.93 5.33
C TYR A 220 18.51 -8.85 4.12
N ARG A 221 19.54 -8.72 3.28
CA ARG A 221 19.76 -9.55 2.08
C ARG A 221 18.61 -9.50 1.08
N HIS A 222 18.06 -8.30 0.87
CA HIS A 222 17.01 -8.08 -0.12
C HIS A 222 17.44 -8.48 -1.54
N ARG A 223 16.48 -9.01 -2.30
CA ARG A 223 16.63 -9.34 -3.73
C ARG A 223 15.83 -8.41 -4.63
N TYR A 224 14.89 -7.67 -4.07
CA TYR A 224 14.03 -6.73 -4.77
C TYR A 224 14.27 -5.33 -4.22
N TRP A 225 14.40 -4.37 -5.13
CA TRP A 225 14.66 -2.97 -4.81
C TRP A 225 13.68 -2.04 -5.53
N LYS A 226 13.39 -0.89 -4.95
CA LYS A 226 12.68 0.21 -5.60
C LYS A 226 13.59 1.43 -5.57
N LEU A 227 13.90 1.99 -6.73
CA LEU A 227 14.87 3.07 -6.83
C LEU A 227 14.15 4.36 -7.21
N LYS A 228 14.15 5.35 -6.31
CA LYS A 228 13.58 6.67 -6.59
C LYS A 228 14.47 7.42 -7.58
N VAL A 229 13.85 8.09 -8.56
CA VAL A 229 14.52 8.97 -9.53
C VAL A 229 13.90 10.37 -9.50
N GLY A 230 14.73 11.39 -9.71
CA GLY A 230 14.46 12.77 -9.33
C GLY A 230 14.09 13.71 -10.49
N GLY A 231 14.01 13.23 -11.72
CA GLY A 231 13.68 14.07 -12.88
C GLY A 231 14.86 14.83 -13.49
N ASN A 232 16.09 14.59 -12.99
CA ASN A 232 17.32 15.15 -13.55
C ASN A 232 18.17 14.00 -14.08
N VAL A 233 18.17 13.81 -15.41
CA VAL A 233 18.80 12.65 -16.07
C VAL A 233 20.26 12.46 -15.65
N ALA A 234 21.07 13.52 -15.61
CA ALA A 234 22.48 13.39 -15.27
C ALA A 234 22.69 13.00 -13.80
N ALA A 235 21.96 13.64 -12.89
CA ALA A 235 22.03 13.33 -11.46
C ALA A 235 21.49 11.93 -11.15
N ASP A 236 20.40 11.53 -11.83
CA ASP A 236 19.78 10.21 -11.71
C ASP A 236 20.73 9.11 -12.18
N VAL A 237 21.35 9.26 -13.36
CA VAL A 237 22.33 8.29 -13.88
C VAL A 237 23.52 8.13 -12.93
N GLU A 238 24.05 9.23 -12.38
CA GLU A 238 25.18 9.13 -11.46
C GLU A 238 24.78 8.47 -10.14
N ARG A 239 23.65 8.87 -9.55
CA ARG A 239 23.14 8.23 -8.32
C ARG A 239 22.86 6.74 -8.54
N LEU A 240 22.19 6.37 -9.63
CA LEU A 240 21.91 4.98 -9.98
C LEU A 240 23.20 4.20 -10.21
N SER A 241 24.25 4.81 -10.76
CA SER A 241 25.54 4.15 -10.97
C SER A 241 26.23 3.83 -9.64
N ARG A 242 26.12 4.74 -8.66
CA ARG A 242 26.59 4.48 -7.28
C ARG A 242 25.80 3.35 -6.62
N ILE A 243 24.47 3.35 -6.76
CA ILE A 243 23.60 2.26 -6.25
C ILE A 243 23.98 0.93 -6.89
N ALA A 244 24.11 0.88 -8.23
CA ALA A 244 24.51 -0.31 -8.98
C ALA A 244 25.86 -0.86 -8.50
N SER A 245 26.83 0.00 -8.19
CA SER A 245 28.13 -0.43 -7.67
C SER A 245 28.05 -1.22 -6.35
N VAL A 246 26.98 -1.01 -5.57
CA VAL A 246 26.68 -1.77 -4.35
C VAL A 246 25.89 -3.04 -4.68
N LEU A 247 24.78 -2.90 -5.43
CA LEU A 247 23.87 -4.01 -5.72
C LEU A 247 24.49 -5.07 -6.63
N ASP A 248 25.39 -4.69 -7.52
CA ASP A 248 26.03 -5.62 -8.47
C ASP A 248 26.91 -6.65 -7.78
N ARG A 249 27.33 -6.38 -6.53
CA ARG A 249 28.07 -7.30 -5.66
C ARG A 249 27.20 -8.39 -5.03
N LEU A 250 25.87 -8.28 -5.15
CA LEU A 250 24.93 -9.30 -4.68
C LEU A 250 25.08 -10.59 -5.49
N HIS A 251 25.36 -11.68 -4.77
CA HIS A 251 25.42 -13.01 -5.34
C HIS A 251 24.00 -13.47 -5.70
N GLY A 252 23.83 -14.06 -6.89
CA GLY A 252 22.52 -14.48 -7.40
C GLY A 252 21.72 -13.40 -8.13
N GLY A 253 22.19 -12.15 -8.19
CA GLY A 253 21.52 -11.05 -8.89
C GLY A 253 20.35 -10.44 -8.10
N TYR A 254 19.73 -9.40 -8.65
CA TYR A 254 18.64 -8.66 -8.02
C TYR A 254 17.63 -8.17 -9.06
N HIS A 255 16.46 -7.78 -8.60
CA HIS A 255 15.43 -7.11 -9.39
C HIS A 255 15.18 -5.72 -8.83
N ALA A 256 14.80 -4.78 -9.70
CA ALA A 256 14.49 -3.43 -9.27
C ALA A 256 13.28 -2.85 -10.02
N SER A 257 12.60 -1.89 -9.41
CA SER A 257 11.71 -0.96 -10.12
C SER A 257 12.29 0.45 -10.06
N LEU A 258 11.96 1.28 -11.04
CA LEU A 258 12.19 2.73 -10.97
C LEU A 258 10.90 3.40 -10.55
N ASP A 259 10.98 4.39 -9.66
CA ASP A 259 9.83 5.18 -9.26
C ASP A 259 10.14 6.67 -9.43
N GLY A 260 9.44 7.27 -10.40
CA GLY A 260 9.60 8.68 -10.73
C GLY A 260 8.74 9.61 -9.88
N ASN A 261 7.79 9.10 -9.08
CA ASN A 261 7.04 9.85 -8.08
C ASN A 261 6.57 11.24 -8.57
N GLU A 262 6.05 11.31 -9.80
CA GLU A 262 5.57 12.52 -10.48
C GLU A 262 6.64 13.57 -10.87
N GLN A 263 7.92 13.19 -11.03
CA GLN A 263 9.02 14.12 -11.32
C GLN A 263 9.23 14.45 -12.81
N TYR A 264 8.67 13.68 -13.74
CA TYR A 264 8.81 13.95 -15.18
C TYR A 264 7.58 14.68 -15.73
N GLU A 265 7.80 15.55 -16.71
CA GLU A 265 6.70 16.28 -17.36
C GLU A 265 5.83 15.37 -18.25
N ASP A 266 6.46 14.43 -18.95
CA ASP A 266 5.82 13.50 -19.89
C ASP A 266 6.61 12.18 -20.04
N ALA A 267 6.07 11.28 -20.89
CA ALA A 267 6.68 9.98 -21.16
C ALA A 267 8.08 10.11 -21.79
N GLU A 268 8.31 11.17 -22.55
CA GLU A 268 9.55 11.46 -23.28
C GLU A 268 10.66 11.87 -22.32
N GLY A 269 10.34 12.65 -21.28
CA GLY A 269 11.27 12.97 -20.20
C GLY A 269 11.74 11.72 -19.46
N ALA A 270 10.81 10.80 -19.13
CA ALA A 270 11.16 9.53 -18.49
C ALA A 270 11.92 8.58 -19.44
N LEU A 271 11.57 8.58 -20.73
CA LEU A 271 12.28 7.83 -21.76
C LEU A 271 13.71 8.33 -21.96
N ALA A 272 13.95 9.63 -21.81
CA ALA A 272 15.29 10.21 -21.86
C ALA A 272 16.18 9.64 -20.74
N LEU A 273 15.65 9.50 -19.51
CA LEU A 273 16.38 8.80 -18.44
C LEU A 273 16.66 7.35 -18.82
N TRP A 274 15.64 6.61 -19.26
CA TRP A 274 15.80 5.19 -19.61
C TRP A 274 16.90 4.96 -20.66
N ARG A 275 16.92 5.78 -21.71
CA ARG A 275 17.95 5.73 -22.76
C ARG A 275 19.34 6.09 -22.23
N ALA A 276 19.43 7.09 -21.36
CA ALA A 276 20.70 7.46 -20.73
C ALA A 276 21.24 6.32 -19.84
N MET A 277 20.36 5.62 -19.12
CA MET A 277 20.73 4.44 -18.34
C MET A 277 21.24 3.30 -19.24
N GLN A 278 20.56 3.01 -20.36
CA GLN A 278 21.00 1.99 -21.32
C GLN A 278 22.36 2.32 -21.96
N ALA A 279 22.68 3.61 -22.12
CA ALA A 279 23.95 4.07 -22.70
C ALA A 279 25.12 4.06 -21.70
N GLU A 280 24.87 3.98 -20.39
CA GLU A 280 25.89 3.97 -19.34
C GLU A 280 26.31 2.52 -19.00
N PRO A 281 27.54 2.08 -19.33
CA PRO A 281 27.98 0.71 -19.10
C PRO A 281 27.93 0.27 -17.63
N ARG A 282 28.12 1.20 -16.67
CA ARG A 282 28.01 0.91 -15.23
C ARG A 282 26.59 0.48 -14.83
N LEU A 283 25.58 0.79 -15.64
CA LEU A 283 24.17 0.50 -15.38
C LEU A 283 23.64 -0.71 -16.17
N ALA A 284 24.47 -1.41 -16.94
CA ALA A 284 24.02 -2.51 -17.79
C ALA A 284 23.27 -3.61 -17.02
N LYS A 285 23.81 -4.04 -15.87
CA LYS A 285 23.17 -5.04 -15.00
C LYS A 285 21.87 -4.49 -14.39
N LEU A 286 21.88 -3.25 -13.91
CA LEU A 286 20.68 -2.60 -13.37
C LEU A 286 19.55 -2.53 -14.43
N CYS A 287 19.85 -2.10 -15.66
CA CYS A 287 18.87 -2.01 -16.75
C CYS A 287 18.26 -3.37 -17.11
N ALA A 288 19.05 -4.44 -17.05
CA ALA A 288 18.57 -5.81 -17.22
C ALA A 288 17.68 -6.28 -16.05
N SER A 289 17.89 -5.73 -14.86
CA SER A 289 17.15 -6.05 -13.63
C SER A 289 15.88 -5.21 -13.41
N ILE A 290 15.66 -4.13 -14.18
CA ILE A 290 14.46 -3.29 -14.05
C ILE A 290 13.21 -4.04 -14.54
N LEU A 291 12.25 -4.24 -13.63
CA LEU A 291 10.96 -4.89 -13.88
C LEU A 291 9.96 -3.93 -14.54
N TYR A 292 9.84 -2.71 -14.02
CA TYR A 292 8.88 -1.71 -14.47
C TYR A 292 9.26 -0.30 -13.98
N ILE A 293 8.58 0.70 -14.53
CA ILE A 293 8.67 2.11 -14.14
C ILE A 293 7.33 2.54 -13.50
N GLU A 294 7.39 3.09 -12.31
CA GLU A 294 6.24 3.52 -11.49
C GLU A 294 6.05 5.03 -11.56
N GLN A 295 4.80 5.44 -11.82
CA GLN A 295 4.31 6.82 -11.80
C GLN A 295 5.36 7.88 -12.21
N PRO A 296 5.91 7.82 -13.45
CA PRO A 296 6.96 8.74 -13.85
C PRO A 296 6.44 10.18 -13.95
N VAL A 297 5.22 10.36 -14.45
CA VAL A 297 4.66 11.68 -14.77
C VAL A 297 3.66 12.16 -13.72
N LYS A 298 3.44 13.47 -13.66
CA LYS A 298 2.47 14.11 -12.74
C LYS A 298 1.07 13.54 -12.92
N ARG A 299 0.38 13.27 -11.80
CA ARG A 299 -0.95 12.61 -11.81
C ARG A 299 -2.01 13.39 -12.59
N ALA A 300 -1.89 14.72 -12.62
CA ALA A 300 -2.77 15.60 -13.38
C ALA A 300 -2.67 15.39 -14.90
N ARG A 301 -1.59 14.76 -15.39
CA ARG A 301 -1.35 14.51 -16.83
C ARG A 301 -1.28 13.03 -17.15
N ALA A 302 -0.99 12.18 -16.16
CA ALA A 302 -0.78 10.76 -16.30
C ALA A 302 -1.95 10.01 -16.98
N LEU A 303 -3.18 10.49 -16.81
CA LEU A 303 -4.40 9.94 -17.43
C LEU A 303 -4.91 10.77 -18.62
N GLU A 304 -4.10 11.69 -19.13
CA GLU A 304 -4.41 12.53 -20.30
C GLU A 304 -3.43 12.28 -21.46
N THR A 305 -2.18 11.96 -21.15
CA THR A 305 -1.11 11.79 -22.14
C THR A 305 -0.76 10.33 -22.38
N GLY A 306 -0.38 10.01 -23.62
CA GLY A 306 0.00 8.65 -23.99
C GLY A 306 1.34 8.25 -23.36
N MET A 307 1.41 7.00 -22.88
CA MET A 307 2.60 6.39 -22.29
C MET A 307 3.30 5.40 -23.25
N ALA A 308 2.77 5.27 -24.48
CA ALA A 308 3.16 4.23 -25.44
C ALA A 308 4.66 4.20 -25.75
N VAL A 309 5.33 5.36 -25.88
CA VAL A 309 6.76 5.42 -26.20
C VAL A 309 7.64 4.85 -25.11
N LEU A 310 7.28 5.07 -23.83
CA LEU A 310 7.99 4.54 -22.69
C LEU A 310 7.61 3.07 -22.45
N ALA A 311 6.32 2.77 -22.58
CA ALA A 311 5.76 1.43 -22.44
C ALA A 311 6.30 0.44 -23.48
N ALA A 312 6.78 0.92 -24.63
CA ALA A 312 7.47 0.11 -25.64
C ALA A 312 8.83 -0.41 -25.17
N GLU A 313 9.49 0.30 -24.25
CA GLU A 313 10.80 -0.05 -23.71
C GLU A 313 10.70 -0.86 -22.41
N ARG A 314 9.84 -0.40 -21.50
CA ARG A 314 9.61 -1.03 -20.19
C ARG A 314 8.17 -0.86 -19.74
N PRO A 315 7.58 -1.87 -19.05
CA PRO A 315 6.24 -1.73 -18.48
C PRO A 315 6.14 -0.52 -17.55
N VAL A 316 5.04 0.21 -17.66
CA VAL A 316 4.75 1.39 -16.82
C VAL A 316 3.50 1.13 -15.98
N ILE A 317 3.56 1.50 -14.71
CA ILE A 317 2.42 1.41 -13.79
C ILE A 317 1.96 2.79 -13.30
N ILE A 318 0.67 2.91 -13.01
CA ILE A 318 0.11 4.04 -12.26
C ILE A 318 0.15 3.76 -10.75
N ASP A 319 0.45 4.79 -9.96
CA ASP A 319 0.35 4.75 -8.49
C ASP A 319 -0.50 5.91 -7.97
N GLU A 320 0.04 7.12 -7.89
CA GLU A 320 -0.69 8.30 -7.42
C GLU A 320 -1.84 8.74 -8.35
N SER A 321 -1.85 8.27 -9.60
CA SER A 321 -2.95 8.54 -10.55
C SER A 321 -4.13 7.59 -10.40
N ASP A 322 -3.99 6.51 -9.63
CA ASP A 322 -5.05 5.54 -9.35
C ASP A 322 -6.01 6.04 -8.25
N GLY A 323 -6.55 7.24 -8.46
CA GLY A 323 -7.56 7.86 -7.59
C GLY A 323 -8.97 7.36 -7.93
N PRO A 324 -9.55 7.73 -9.09
CA PRO A 324 -10.81 7.16 -9.57
C PRO A 324 -10.76 5.63 -9.70
N LEU A 325 -11.88 4.93 -9.51
CA LEU A 325 -11.90 3.46 -9.59
C LEU A 325 -11.63 2.94 -11.00
N ASP A 326 -11.91 3.72 -12.04
CA ASP A 326 -11.67 3.41 -13.45
C ASP A 326 -10.29 3.89 -13.95
N ALA A 327 -9.44 4.43 -13.08
CA ALA A 327 -8.13 4.95 -13.46
C ALA A 327 -7.26 3.94 -14.21
N PHE A 328 -7.30 2.66 -13.83
CA PHE A 328 -6.55 1.61 -14.54
C PHE A 328 -7.15 1.27 -15.92
N VAL A 329 -8.46 1.43 -16.11
CA VAL A 329 -9.11 1.28 -17.43
C VAL A 329 -8.62 2.39 -18.36
N THR A 330 -8.64 3.64 -17.88
CA THR A 330 -8.09 4.78 -18.61
C THR A 330 -6.60 4.61 -18.89
N GLY A 331 -5.83 4.18 -17.89
CA GLY A 331 -4.40 3.89 -18.02
C GLY A 331 -4.10 2.82 -19.08
N ARG A 332 -4.89 1.73 -19.14
CA ARG A 332 -4.76 0.69 -20.17
C ARG A 332 -4.84 1.31 -21.57
N ALA A 333 -5.80 2.20 -21.81
CA ALA A 333 -5.98 2.88 -23.10
C ALA A 333 -4.80 3.79 -23.48
N LEU A 334 -4.08 4.32 -22.48
CA LEU A 334 -2.91 5.18 -22.67
C LEU A 334 -1.59 4.41 -22.75
N GLY A 335 -1.61 3.08 -22.60
CA GLY A 335 -0.43 2.22 -22.74
C GLY A 335 0.19 1.74 -21.43
N TYR A 336 -0.39 2.07 -20.27
CA TYR A 336 0.05 1.50 -19.00
C TYR A 336 -0.22 -0.01 -18.95
N ALA A 337 0.71 -0.75 -18.36
CA ALA A 337 0.64 -2.19 -18.21
C ALA A 337 0.29 -2.63 -16.78
N GLY A 338 0.32 -1.73 -15.80
CA GLY A 338 -0.04 -2.08 -14.44
C GLY A 338 -0.52 -0.94 -13.56
N VAL A 339 -0.87 -1.31 -12.35
CA VAL A 339 -1.39 -0.43 -11.30
C VAL A 339 -0.85 -0.88 -9.95
N SER A 340 -0.58 0.06 -9.04
CA SER A 340 -0.19 -0.30 -7.69
C SER A 340 -1.38 -0.75 -6.83
N SER A 341 -1.08 -1.60 -5.86
CA SER A 341 -1.99 -2.05 -4.81
C SER A 341 -1.43 -1.61 -3.47
N LYS A 342 -2.23 -0.87 -2.70
CA LYS A 342 -1.90 -0.41 -1.34
C LYS A 342 -3.11 -0.61 -0.43
N ALA A 343 -2.89 -1.05 0.81
CA ALA A 343 -3.96 -1.17 1.80
C ALA A 343 -4.74 0.15 2.00
N CYS A 344 -4.04 1.28 1.93
CA CYS A 344 -4.62 2.62 2.04
C CYS A 344 -5.53 3.03 0.86
N LYS A 345 -5.46 2.35 -0.28
CA LYS A 345 -6.35 2.57 -1.43
C LYS A 345 -7.61 1.70 -1.39
N GLY A 346 -7.54 0.55 -0.70
CA GLY A 346 -8.69 -0.30 -0.41
C GLY A 346 -8.60 -1.73 -0.95
N VAL A 347 -9.09 -2.66 -0.14
CA VAL A 347 -9.16 -4.10 -0.47
C VAL A 347 -10.03 -4.37 -1.70
N TRP A 348 -11.19 -3.72 -1.81
CA TRP A 348 -12.11 -3.93 -2.92
C TRP A 348 -11.55 -3.42 -4.25
N ARG A 349 -10.93 -2.23 -4.24
CA ARG A 349 -10.20 -1.69 -5.41
C ARG A 349 -9.13 -2.68 -5.88
N SER A 350 -8.35 -3.23 -4.94
CA SER A 350 -7.30 -4.19 -5.26
C SER A 350 -7.86 -5.45 -5.94
N LEU A 351 -8.99 -5.97 -5.45
CA LEU A 351 -9.65 -7.14 -6.06
C LEU A 351 -10.31 -6.82 -7.41
N VAL A 352 -10.86 -5.62 -7.58
CA VAL A 352 -11.38 -5.14 -8.89
C VAL A 352 -10.23 -5.04 -9.90
N ASN A 353 -9.09 -4.48 -9.52
CA ASN A 353 -7.92 -4.40 -10.39
C ASN A 353 -7.31 -5.79 -10.68
N LEU A 354 -7.37 -6.73 -9.74
CA LEU A 354 -6.98 -8.12 -10.00
C LEU A 354 -7.88 -8.79 -11.04
N ALA A 355 -9.20 -8.58 -10.93
CA ALA A 355 -10.17 -9.06 -11.91
C ALA A 355 -9.89 -8.48 -13.31
N ARG A 356 -9.56 -7.18 -13.40
CA ARG A 356 -9.15 -6.53 -14.65
C ARG A 356 -7.91 -7.17 -15.26
N CYS A 357 -6.84 -7.33 -14.48
CA CYS A 357 -5.62 -7.98 -14.97
C CYS A 357 -5.91 -9.37 -15.55
N ARG A 358 -6.68 -10.20 -14.82
CA ARG A 358 -7.05 -11.55 -15.26
C ARG A 358 -7.92 -11.54 -16.52
N ALA A 359 -8.95 -10.69 -16.56
CA ALA A 359 -9.84 -10.56 -17.70
C ALA A 359 -9.07 -10.14 -18.96
N TRP A 360 -8.24 -9.10 -18.85
CA TRP A 360 -7.51 -8.55 -19.99
C TRP A 360 -6.37 -9.46 -20.46
N ASN A 361 -5.67 -10.15 -19.54
CA ASN A 361 -4.65 -11.14 -19.92
C ASN A 361 -5.27 -12.36 -20.61
N ALA A 362 -6.45 -12.81 -20.16
CA ALA A 362 -7.19 -13.87 -20.81
C ALA A 362 -7.69 -13.44 -22.21
N GLU A 363 -8.22 -12.21 -22.33
CA GLU A 363 -8.64 -11.61 -23.60
C GLU A 363 -7.46 -11.54 -24.61
N GLU A 364 -6.28 -11.10 -24.15
CA GLU A 364 -5.09 -10.97 -25.01
C GLU A 364 -4.28 -12.27 -25.17
N GLY A 365 -4.61 -13.33 -24.42
CA GLY A 365 -3.87 -14.59 -24.42
C GLY A 365 -2.41 -14.49 -23.95
N ARG A 366 -2.08 -13.48 -23.12
CA ARG A 366 -0.72 -13.24 -22.62
C ARG A 366 -0.71 -12.49 -21.29
N GLU A 367 0.28 -12.76 -20.46
CA GLU A 367 0.50 -12.06 -19.19
C GLU A 367 1.15 -10.69 -19.43
N ARG A 368 0.32 -9.67 -19.68
CA ARG A 368 0.76 -8.27 -19.89
C ARG A 368 0.41 -7.38 -18.71
N TYR A 369 -0.80 -7.52 -18.20
CA TYR A 369 -1.38 -6.66 -17.19
C TYR A 369 -1.08 -7.20 -15.80
N PHE A 370 -0.57 -6.35 -14.91
CA PHE A 370 -0.15 -6.79 -13.59
C PHE A 370 -0.42 -5.72 -12.52
N MET A 371 -0.35 -6.16 -11.27
CA MET A 371 -0.40 -5.28 -10.11
C MET A 371 0.97 -5.30 -9.42
N SER A 372 1.38 -4.17 -8.85
CA SER A 372 2.53 -4.13 -7.95
C SER A 372 2.09 -3.81 -6.52
N ALA A 373 2.64 -4.52 -5.54
CA ALA A 373 2.35 -4.26 -4.13
C ALA A 373 3.24 -3.13 -3.60
N GLU A 374 2.65 -2.00 -3.22
CA GLU A 374 3.36 -0.80 -2.78
C GLU A 374 3.01 -0.44 -1.31
N ASP A 375 3.84 0.36 -0.65
CA ASP A 375 3.68 0.76 0.76
C ASP A 375 3.30 2.24 0.86
N LEU A 376 2.78 2.60 2.03
CA LEU A 376 2.66 3.97 2.45
C LEU A 376 2.99 4.10 3.94
N THR A 377 4.16 3.60 4.31
CA THR A 377 4.67 3.54 5.69
C THR A 377 3.75 2.71 6.59
N THR A 378 3.66 1.40 6.34
CA THR A 378 2.92 0.47 7.20
C THR A 378 3.67 0.21 8.51
N LEU A 379 3.10 0.62 9.64
CA LEU A 379 3.69 0.39 10.97
C LEU A 379 3.47 -1.05 11.44
N ALA A 380 4.31 -1.49 12.39
CA ALA A 380 4.14 -2.76 13.08
C ALA A 380 2.76 -2.87 13.77
N GLY A 381 2.29 -4.10 13.93
CA GLY A 381 0.93 -4.43 14.42
C GLY A 381 -0.09 -4.50 13.29
N VAL A 382 -1.33 -4.08 13.56
CA VAL A 382 -2.49 -4.22 12.66
C VAL A 382 -2.20 -3.73 11.23
N CYS A 383 -1.54 -2.59 11.07
CA CYS A 383 -1.34 -1.95 9.76
C CYS A 383 -0.56 -2.84 8.78
N VAL A 384 0.67 -3.24 9.15
CA VAL A 384 1.49 -4.12 8.29
C VAL A 384 0.90 -5.52 8.14
N GLN A 385 0.22 -6.04 9.16
CA GLN A 385 -0.42 -7.36 9.08
C GLN A 385 -1.55 -7.38 8.05
N GLN A 386 -2.42 -6.36 8.09
CA GLN A 386 -3.53 -6.24 7.15
C GLN A 386 -3.07 -6.03 5.72
N ASP A 387 -2.03 -5.21 5.53
CA ASP A 387 -1.38 -5.02 4.25
C ASP A 387 -0.80 -6.33 3.70
N LEU A 388 0.02 -7.04 4.49
CA LEU A 388 0.62 -8.30 4.04
C LEU A 388 -0.42 -9.41 3.81
N ALA A 389 -1.51 -9.44 4.58
CA ALA A 389 -2.63 -10.36 4.34
C ALA A 389 -3.30 -10.09 2.97
N LEU A 390 -3.49 -8.82 2.61
CA LEU A 390 -3.98 -8.39 1.30
C LEU A 390 -3.02 -8.81 0.18
N ILE A 391 -1.75 -8.45 0.29
CA ILE A 391 -0.73 -8.72 -0.73
C ILE A 391 -0.56 -10.23 -0.96
N SER A 392 -0.56 -11.01 0.13
CA SER A 392 -0.54 -12.46 0.06
C SER A 392 -1.73 -13.01 -0.72
N LEU A 393 -2.96 -12.56 -0.41
CA LEU A 393 -4.18 -13.00 -1.09
C LEU A 393 -4.13 -12.70 -2.60
N LEU A 394 -3.63 -11.53 -2.98
CA LEU A 394 -3.50 -11.10 -4.38
C LEU A 394 -2.44 -11.90 -5.16
N GLY A 395 -1.61 -12.70 -4.49
CA GLY A 395 -0.57 -13.50 -5.13
C GLY A 395 0.65 -12.68 -5.56
N LEU A 396 0.91 -11.54 -4.92
CA LEU A 396 1.99 -10.62 -5.31
C LEU A 396 3.30 -11.03 -4.61
N PRO A 397 4.34 -11.49 -5.36
CA PRO A 397 5.49 -12.19 -4.78
C PRO A 397 6.49 -11.27 -4.08
N HIS A 398 6.40 -9.96 -4.31
CA HIS A 398 7.27 -8.97 -3.70
C HIS A 398 6.49 -7.69 -3.41
N VAL A 399 6.93 -6.94 -2.40
CA VAL A 399 6.13 -5.86 -1.82
C VAL A 399 7.04 -4.78 -1.23
N GLU A 400 6.90 -3.52 -1.67
CA GLU A 400 7.77 -2.39 -1.26
C GLU A 400 7.74 -2.19 0.26
N ARG A 401 8.57 -2.72 1.15
CA ARG A 401 8.36 -2.46 2.61
C ARG A 401 9.40 -1.47 3.12
N ASN A 402 8.97 -0.25 3.43
CA ASN A 402 9.84 0.79 3.98
C ASN A 402 9.48 1.17 5.41
N GLY A 403 8.22 0.97 5.84
CA GLY A 403 7.80 1.30 7.20
C GLY A 403 8.75 0.73 8.27
N HIS A 404 9.17 -0.53 8.13
CA HIS A 404 10.13 -1.18 9.04
C HIS A 404 11.54 -0.55 9.05
N HIS A 405 11.92 0.12 7.96
CA HIS A 405 13.23 0.75 7.83
C HIS A 405 13.23 2.16 8.43
N PHE A 406 12.09 2.88 8.39
CA PHE A 406 12.00 4.22 8.96
C PHE A 406 11.43 4.26 10.37
N ILE A 407 10.77 3.19 10.83
CA ILE A 407 10.14 3.09 12.14
C ILE A 407 10.68 1.87 12.88
N ASP A 408 11.20 2.10 14.09
CA ASP A 408 11.78 1.06 14.92
C ASP A 408 10.69 0.17 15.56
N GLY A 409 10.18 -0.80 14.81
CA GLY A 409 9.23 -1.80 15.32
C GLY A 409 7.98 -1.17 15.94
N PHE A 410 7.77 -1.44 17.23
CA PHE A 410 6.67 -0.89 18.03
C PHE A 410 7.06 0.35 18.84
N ASN A 411 8.13 1.06 18.48
CA ASN A 411 8.61 2.22 19.24
C ASN A 411 7.50 3.25 19.48
N GLY A 412 7.50 3.82 20.68
CA GLY A 412 6.45 4.70 21.17
C GLY A 412 5.24 3.99 21.78
N ARG A 413 5.01 2.69 21.52
CA ARG A 413 3.82 1.94 21.97
C ARG A 413 4.03 1.21 23.32
N PRO A 414 2.95 0.84 24.03
CA PRO A 414 3.06 0.04 25.25
C PRO A 414 3.83 -1.27 25.02
N LYS A 415 4.83 -1.56 25.86
CA LYS A 415 5.66 -2.76 25.72
C LYS A 415 4.82 -4.06 25.74
N ALA A 416 3.79 -4.11 26.58
CA ALA A 416 2.90 -5.26 26.66
C ALA A 416 2.15 -5.50 25.34
N GLU A 417 1.75 -4.43 24.63
CA GLU A 417 1.15 -4.55 23.29
C GLU A 417 2.15 -5.16 22.31
N ALA A 418 3.37 -4.63 22.23
CA ALA A 418 4.39 -5.12 21.32
C ALA A 418 4.67 -6.62 21.51
N VAL A 419 4.76 -7.07 22.77
CA VAL A 419 4.98 -8.48 23.10
C VAL A 419 3.80 -9.35 22.66
N ARG A 420 2.54 -8.94 22.91
CA ARG A 420 1.36 -9.70 22.45
C ARG A 420 1.35 -9.89 20.93
N PHE A 421 1.61 -8.83 20.17
CA PHE A 421 1.68 -8.93 18.70
C PHE A 421 2.80 -9.87 18.24
N MET A 422 3.96 -9.85 18.91
CA MET A 422 5.07 -10.74 18.60
C MET A 422 4.72 -12.21 18.90
N GLU A 423 4.17 -12.49 20.07
CA GLU A 423 3.77 -13.84 20.50
C GLU A 423 2.67 -14.42 19.61
N ALA A 424 1.72 -13.58 19.16
CA ALA A 424 0.68 -13.99 18.22
C ALA A 424 1.21 -14.24 16.80
N HIS A 425 2.32 -13.60 16.41
CA HIS A 425 2.88 -13.71 15.05
C HIS A 425 4.39 -13.96 15.05
N PRO A 426 4.85 -15.11 15.57
CA PRO A 426 6.26 -15.40 15.81
C PRO A 426 7.08 -15.61 14.52
N THR A 427 6.43 -15.84 13.38
CA THR A 427 7.12 -15.93 12.08
C THR A 427 7.36 -14.55 11.49
N LEU A 428 6.44 -13.60 11.75
CA LEU A 428 6.46 -12.24 11.21
C LEU A 428 7.35 -11.28 12.02
N TYR A 429 7.43 -11.46 13.34
CA TYR A 429 8.24 -10.63 14.22
C TYR A 429 9.42 -11.40 14.82
N ALA A 430 10.48 -10.69 15.16
CA ALA A 430 11.62 -11.20 15.91
C ALA A 430 11.77 -10.38 17.20
N ASP A 431 12.09 -11.07 18.29
CA ASP A 431 12.51 -10.43 19.53
C ASP A 431 13.94 -9.88 19.36
N THR A 432 14.16 -8.66 19.82
CA THR A 432 15.47 -8.00 19.73
C THR A 432 15.79 -7.31 21.05
N SER A 433 17.04 -6.91 21.25
CA SER A 433 17.45 -6.17 22.45
C SER A 433 16.70 -4.83 22.63
N ARG A 434 16.03 -4.33 21.59
CA ARG A 434 15.23 -3.10 21.59
C ARG A 434 13.73 -3.33 21.44
N GLY A 435 13.29 -4.59 21.55
CA GLY A 435 11.90 -5.00 21.45
C GLY A 435 11.55 -5.60 20.08
N PRO A 436 10.28 -5.99 19.89
CA PRO A 436 9.86 -6.70 18.69
C PRO A 436 9.98 -5.87 17.42
N ARG A 437 10.55 -6.47 16.37
CA ARG A 437 10.72 -5.87 15.04
C ARG A 437 10.24 -6.83 13.96
N LEU A 438 9.89 -6.30 12.79
CA LEU A 438 9.54 -7.11 11.63
C LEU A 438 10.74 -8.00 11.25
N ALA A 439 10.51 -9.29 11.06
CA ALA A 439 11.56 -10.26 10.80
C ALA A 439 11.74 -10.49 9.30
N ILE A 440 12.70 -9.77 8.70
CA ILE A 440 13.13 -10.01 7.32
C ILE A 440 14.34 -10.94 7.32
N ARG A 441 14.18 -12.12 6.71
CA ARG A 441 15.21 -13.17 6.65
C ARG A 441 15.49 -13.49 5.19
N GLU A 442 16.74 -13.33 4.75
CA GLU A 442 17.11 -13.52 3.33
C GLU A 442 16.23 -12.69 2.36
N GLY A 443 15.88 -11.47 2.76
CA GLY A 443 15.01 -10.57 1.99
C GLY A 443 13.53 -10.97 1.99
N MET A 444 13.13 -11.97 2.78
CA MET A 444 11.76 -12.51 2.81
C MET A 444 11.04 -12.19 4.12
N LEU A 445 9.72 -12.03 4.02
CA LEU A 445 8.79 -12.01 5.12
C LEU A 445 8.03 -13.34 5.16
N ASP A 446 7.91 -13.94 6.35
CA ASP A 446 7.09 -15.13 6.57
C ASP A 446 5.70 -14.73 7.08
N LEU A 447 4.70 -15.02 6.25
CA LEU A 447 3.32 -14.61 6.45
C LEU A 447 2.46 -15.71 7.06
N THR A 448 3.02 -16.89 7.36
CA THR A 448 2.22 -18.04 7.78
C THR A 448 1.42 -17.80 9.05
N SER A 449 1.91 -16.98 9.98
CA SER A 449 1.18 -16.57 11.18
C SER A 449 0.02 -15.61 10.94
N LEU A 450 -0.25 -15.17 9.70
CA LEU A 450 -1.39 -14.32 9.37
C LEU A 450 -2.68 -15.12 9.09
N ASP A 451 -2.61 -16.45 9.02
CA ASP A 451 -3.78 -17.32 8.84
C ASP A 451 -4.59 -17.50 10.14
N VAL A 452 -5.08 -16.38 10.67
CA VAL A 452 -5.83 -16.28 11.92
C VAL A 452 -7.16 -15.56 11.69
N PRO A 453 -8.18 -15.75 12.55
CA PRO A 453 -9.45 -15.03 12.42
C PRO A 453 -9.27 -13.51 12.33
N GLY A 454 -9.98 -12.89 11.38
CA GLY A 454 -9.82 -11.48 11.06
C GLY A 454 -8.95 -11.23 9.83
N LEU A 455 -8.58 -9.97 9.63
CA LEU A 455 -7.79 -9.51 8.48
C LEU A 455 -6.28 -9.65 8.73
N GLY A 456 -5.84 -10.83 9.17
CA GLY A 456 -4.46 -11.06 9.61
C GLY A 456 -4.10 -10.44 10.97
N ALA A 457 -5.09 -9.87 11.67
CA ALA A 457 -4.92 -9.19 12.95
C ALA A 457 -6.02 -9.61 13.95
N THR A 458 -5.71 -10.60 14.79
CA THR A 458 -6.58 -10.97 15.93
C THR A 458 -6.30 -10.07 17.14
N GLU A 459 -5.01 -9.78 17.40
CA GLU A 459 -4.60 -8.86 18.46
C GLU A 459 -5.00 -7.41 18.14
N GLU A 460 -5.54 -6.72 19.14
CA GLU A 460 -5.86 -5.30 19.05
C GLU A 460 -4.82 -4.46 19.81
N PRO A 461 -4.46 -3.27 19.28
CA PRO A 461 -3.61 -2.33 19.97
C PRO A 461 -4.37 -1.72 21.16
N ASP A 462 -3.62 -1.22 22.13
CA ASP A 462 -4.19 -0.65 23.34
C ASP A 462 -4.79 0.74 23.05
N THR A 463 -6.10 0.77 22.79
CA THR A 463 -6.84 2.00 22.49
C THR A 463 -6.77 3.02 23.62
N ALA A 464 -6.56 2.60 24.88
CA ALA A 464 -6.46 3.51 26.01
C ALA A 464 -5.16 4.32 26.01
N ALA A 465 -4.13 3.84 25.31
CA ALA A 465 -2.88 4.55 25.14
C ALA A 465 -2.92 5.53 23.95
N MET A 466 -3.97 5.50 23.13
CA MET A 466 -4.08 6.30 21.90
C MET A 466 -4.79 7.63 22.14
N GLU A 467 -4.56 8.58 21.24
CA GLU A 467 -5.32 9.83 21.21
C GLU A 467 -6.65 9.61 20.48
N ALA A 468 -7.75 10.19 20.97
CA ALA A 468 -8.98 10.22 20.19
C ALA A 468 -8.76 11.05 18.92
N MET A 469 -9.21 10.54 17.77
CA MET A 469 -9.12 11.28 16.51
C MET A 469 -9.99 12.55 16.62
N PRO A 470 -9.41 13.75 16.41
CA PRO A 470 -10.19 14.98 16.43
C PRO A 470 -11.16 15.00 15.23
N LYS A 471 -12.27 15.73 15.38
CA LYS A 471 -13.14 16.05 14.24
C LYS A 471 -12.32 16.75 13.16
N ALA A 472 -12.58 16.43 11.89
CA ALA A 472 -11.90 17.09 10.79
C ALA A 472 -12.16 18.62 10.82
N ALA A 473 -11.08 19.39 10.73
CA ALA A 473 -11.12 20.83 10.49
C ALA A 473 -10.88 21.08 9.00
N TRP A 474 -11.78 20.55 8.17
CA TRP A 474 -11.78 20.72 6.72
C TRP A 474 -13.06 21.46 6.30
N PRO A 475 -12.95 22.55 5.51
CA PRO A 475 -14.08 23.40 5.14
C PRO A 475 -15.01 22.79 4.10
#